data_AF-A0A929KKK2-F1
#
_entry.id   AF-A0A929KKK2-F1
#
_cell.length_a   1.000
_cell.length_b   1.000
_cell.length_c   1.000
_cell.angle_alpha   90.00
_cell.angle_beta   90.00
_cell.angle_gamma   90.00
#
_symmetry.space_group_name_H-M   'P 1'
#
loop_
_entity.id
_entity.type
_entity.pdbx_description
1 polymer ?
#
loop_
_entity_poly.entity_id
_entity_poly.type
_entity_poly.pdbx_seq_one_letter_code
_entity_poly.pdbx_strand_id
1 'polypeptide(L)' 'MSSATIPPRSGETHAPIIALFPGDDVALAAIERLGLRLLRFAGPGVAVLDYQAGCTGKLYQAGATLVID' A
#
# COMPACT_ATOMS: atom_id res chain seq x y z
N MET A 1 38.69 19.77 7.12
CA MET A 1 37.30 19.44 7.49
C MET A 1 36.76 18.49 6.43
N SER A 2 36.64 17.20 6.72
CA SER A 2 36.17 16.21 5.73
C SER A 2 34.67 16.37 5.52
N SER A 3 34.30 16.73 4.29
CA SER A 3 32.91 16.72 3.83
C SER A 3 32.48 15.25 3.76
N ALA A 4 31.63 14.82 4.70
CA ALA A 4 31.00 13.52 4.61
C ALA A 4 29.96 13.58 3.49
N THR A 5 30.33 13.11 2.30
CA THR A 5 29.39 12.86 1.21
C THR A 5 28.41 11.79 1.69
N ILE A 6 27.23 12.20 2.11
CA ILE A 6 26.12 11.29 2.42
C ILE A 6 25.74 10.62 1.08
N PRO A 7 25.88 9.29 0.94
CA PRO A 7 25.42 8.64 -0.28
C PRO A 7 23.91 8.91 -0.42
N PRO A 8 23.41 9.20 -1.64
CA PRO A 8 21.97 9.26 -1.86
C PRO A 8 21.37 7.94 -1.35
N ARG A 9 20.30 8.01 -0.57
CA ARG A 9 19.56 6.81 -0.18
C ARG A 9 18.97 6.21 -1.46
N SER A 10 19.71 5.28 -2.06
CA SER A 10 19.27 4.51 -3.22
C SER A 10 18.08 3.65 -2.79
N GLY A 11 16.89 4.18 -3.04
CA GLY A 11 15.63 3.56 -2.68
C GLY A 11 14.65 4.65 -2.30
N GLU A 12 13.87 5.14 -3.27
CA GLU A 12 12.62 5.84 -2.97
C GLU A 12 11.78 4.92 -2.08
N THR A 13 11.89 5.12 -0.77
CA THR A 13 11.16 4.33 0.20
C THR A 13 9.78 4.96 0.26
N HIS A 14 8.91 4.55 -0.65
CA HIS A 14 7.53 5.00 -0.64
C HIS A 14 6.86 4.48 0.65
N ALA A 15 6.04 5.34 1.26
CA ALA A 15 5.24 4.94 2.40
C ALA A 15 4.26 3.83 1.97
N PRO A 16 3.98 2.85 2.86
CA PRO A 16 3.01 1.82 2.55
C PRO A 16 1.61 2.43 2.44
N ILE A 17 0.78 1.83 1.59
CA ILE A 17 -0.59 2.25 1.39
C ILE A 17 -1.48 1.55 2.42
N ILE A 18 -2.43 2.29 2.99
CA ILE A 18 -3.44 1.73 3.90
C ILE A 18 -4.79 1.78 3.19
N ALA A 19 -5.41 0.62 3.01
CA ALA A 19 -6.73 0.49 2.40
C ALA A 19 -7.73 -0.14 3.38
N LEU A 20 -8.89 0.49 3.51
CA LEU A 20 -10.03 -0.01 4.27
C LEU A 20 -11.07 -0.60 3.33
N PHE A 21 -11.52 -1.81 3.62
CA PHE A 21 -12.56 -2.54 2.91
C PHE A 21 -13.71 -2.90 3.87
N PRO A 22 -14.91 -3.21 3.35
CA PRO A 22 -16.04 -3.67 4.17
C PRO A 22 -15.79 -4.97 4.95
N GLY A 23 -14.82 -5.78 4.54
CA GLY A 23 -14.48 -7.06 5.15
C GLY A 23 -13.17 -7.65 4.61
N ASP A 24 -12.64 -8.66 5.30
CA ASP A 24 -11.38 -9.33 4.94
C ASP A 24 -11.48 -10.09 3.61
N ASP A 25 -12.65 -10.66 3.33
CA ASP A 25 -12.97 -11.34 2.07
C ASP A 25 -12.91 -10.37 0.87
N VAL A 26 -13.51 -9.18 1.03
CA VAL A 26 -13.46 -8.13 0.02
C VAL A 26 -12.03 -7.63 -0.16
N ALA A 27 -11.30 -7.43 0.94
CA ALA A 27 -9.91 -7.00 0.91
C ALA A 27 -9.02 -8.01 0.17
N LEU A 28 -9.11 -9.30 0.50
CA LEU A 28 -8.34 -10.37 -0.13
C LEU A 28 -8.65 -10.46 -1.63
N ALA A 29 -9.93 -10.50 -2.00
CA ALA A 29 -10.34 -10.55 -3.40
C ALA A 29 -9.83 -9.34 -4.21
N ALA A 30 -9.85 -8.14 -3.61
CA ALA A 30 -9.31 -6.93 -4.22
C ALA A 30 -7.79 -7.00 -4.42
N ILE A 31 -7.05 -7.42 -3.40
CA ILE A 31 -5.58 -7.53 -3.41
C ILE A 31 -5.14 -8.54 -4.47
N GLU A 32 -5.74 -9.74 -4.48
CA GLU A 32 -5.45 -10.79 -5.45
C GLU A 32 -5.74 -10.35 -6.88
N ARG A 33 -6.93 -9.75 -7.11
CA ARG A 33 -7.34 -9.26 -8.43
C ARG A 33 -6.39 -8.18 -8.98
N LEU A 34 -5.86 -7.34 -8.10
CA LEU A 34 -4.97 -6.23 -8.49
C LEU A 34 -3.48 -6.61 -8.51
N GLY A 35 -3.13 -7.81 -8.04
CA GLY A 35 -1.74 -8.27 -7.92
C GLY A 35 -0.92 -7.42 -6.95
N LEU A 36 -1.56 -6.85 -5.92
CA LEU A 36 -0.90 -5.99 -4.94
C LEU A 36 -0.20 -6.84 -3.88
N ARG A 37 0.92 -6.34 -3.37
CA ARG A 37 1.65 -7.01 -2.30
C ARG A 37 1.09 -6.58 -0.94
N LEU A 38 0.40 -7.50 -0.27
CA LEU A 38 -0.01 -7.34 1.12
C LEU A 38 1.21 -7.44 2.05
N LEU A 39 1.43 -6.41 2.87
CA LEU A 39 2.44 -6.42 3.93
C LEU A 39 1.89 -7.03 5.21
N ARG A 40 0.68 -6.63 5.61
CA ARG A 40 -0.08 -7.20 6.74
C ARG A 40 -1.52 -6.69 6.74
N PHE A 41 -2.39 -7.38 7.47
CA PHE A 41 -3.65 -6.79 7.94
C PHE A 41 -3.41 -6.04 9.27
N ALA A 42 -3.95 -4.83 9.39
CA ALA A 42 -3.89 -4.02 10.62
C ALA A 42 -5.17 -4.14 11.48
N GLY A 43 -6.18 -4.82 10.96
CA GLY A 43 -7.49 -5.07 11.59
C GLY A 43 -8.48 -5.60 10.55
N PRO A 44 -9.72 -5.92 10.94
CA PRO A 44 -10.76 -6.40 10.02
C PRO A 44 -11.00 -5.39 8.88
N GLY A 45 -10.83 -5.83 7.65
CA GLY A 45 -10.95 -5.02 6.44
C GLY A 45 -9.81 -4.01 6.24
N VAL A 46 -8.79 -3.96 7.10
CA VAL A 46 -7.69 -2.96 7.00
C VAL A 46 -6.43 -3.63 6.47
N ALA A 47 -6.10 -3.39 5.21
CA ALA A 47 -4.91 -3.91 4.54
C ALA A 47 -3.81 -2.85 4.46
N VAL A 48 -2.58 -3.24 4.84
CA VAL A 48 -1.37 -2.45 4.63
C VAL A 48 -0.62 -3.05 3.45
N LEU A 49 -0.44 -2.28 2.39
CA LEU A 49 0.06 -2.72 1.10
C LEU A 49 1.40 -2.06 0.77
N ASP A 50 2.23 -2.76 0.01
CA ASP A 50 3.40 -2.16 -0.61
C ASP A 50 2.95 -1.07 -1.60
N TYR A 51 3.72 0.01 -1.70
CA TYR A 51 3.36 1.09 -2.60
C TYR A 51 3.48 0.64 -4.06
N GLN A 52 2.46 0.95 -4.85
CA GLN A 52 2.51 0.79 -6.29
C GLN A 52 1.89 2.03 -6.96
N ALA A 53 2.64 2.67 -7.84
CA ALA A 53 2.20 3.89 -8.52
C ALA A 53 0.84 3.70 -9.21
N GLY A 54 -0.10 4.59 -8.92
CA GLY A 54 -1.44 4.60 -9.52
C GLY A 54 -2.39 3.50 -9.02
N CYS A 55 -2.10 2.82 -7.89
CA CYS A 55 -2.99 1.80 -7.36
C CYS A 55 -4.18 2.36 -6.55
N THR A 56 -4.12 3.61 -6.07
CA THR A 56 -5.19 4.27 -5.28
C THR A 56 -6.54 4.23 -5.99
N GLY A 57 -6.61 4.63 -7.26
CA GLY A 57 -7.86 4.56 -8.03
C GLY A 57 -8.36 3.13 -8.25
N LYS A 58 -7.45 2.17 -8.43
CA LYS A 58 -7.78 0.75 -8.62
C LYS A 58 -8.34 0.12 -7.33
N LEU A 59 -7.82 0.52 -6.17
CA LEU A 59 -8.32 0.10 -4.87
C LEU A 59 -9.75 0.55 -4.64
N TYR A 60 -10.08 1.81 -4.95
CA TYR A 60 -11.47 2.29 -4.90
C TYR A 60 -12.39 1.51 -5.84
N GLN A 61 -11.96 1.26 -7.08
CA GLN A 61 -12.70 0.41 -8.03
C GLN A 61 -12.79 -1.07 -7.59
N ALA A 62 -12.01 -1.48 -6.60
CA ALA A 62 -12.06 -2.81 -6.01
C ALA A 62 -12.88 -2.88 -4.72
N GLY A 63 -13.56 -1.80 -4.34
CA GLY A 63 -14.44 -1.78 -3.17
C GLY A 63 -13.77 -1.26 -1.90
N ALA A 64 -12.58 -0.65 -1.99
CA ALA A 64 -12.03 0.09 -0.87
C ALA A 64 -12.93 1.29 -0.52
N THR A 65 -13.20 1.47 0.77
CA THR A 65 -13.96 2.60 1.32
C THR A 65 -13.06 3.81 1.59
N LEU A 66 -11.79 3.56 1.97
CA LEU A 66 -10.79 4.59 2.21
C LEU A 66 -9.41 4.07 1.78
N VAL A 67 -8.61 4.94 1.18
CA VAL A 67 -7.21 4.68 0.83
C VAL A 67 -6.36 5.86 1.30
N ILE A 68 -5.25 5.57 1.99
CA ILE A 68 -4.22 6.53 2.42
C ILE A 68 -2.93 6.12 1.71
N ASP A 69 -2.37 7.01 0.88
CA ASP A 69 -1.12 6.82 0.13
C ASP A 69 -0.01 7.82 0.50
#